data_AF-A0A258CH74-F1
#
_entry.id   AF-A0A258CH74-F1
#
_cell.length_a   1.000
_cell.length_b   1.000
_cell.length_c   1.000
_cell.angle_alpha   90.00
_cell.angle_beta   90.00
_cell.angle_gamma   90.00
#
_symmetry.space_group_name_H-M   'P 1'
#
loop_
_entity.id
_entity.type
_entity.pdbx_description
1 polymer ?
#
loop_
_entity_poly.entity_id
_entity_poly.type
_entity_poly.pdbx_seq_one_letter_code
_entity_poly.pdbx_strand_id
1 'polypeptide(L)' 'DDLKGLVLDKLSDALDEKQKQNKFRNLLYAMSKRDQTIEKQGSPQKGRWVLVRPDSDKI' A
#
# COMPACT_ATOMS: atom_id res chain seq x y z
N ASP A 1 10.16 0.61 6.43
CA ASP A 1 9.11 0.06 7.32
C ASP A 1 8.06 1.08 7.77
N ASP A 2 8.32 2.38 7.63
CA ASP A 2 7.46 3.45 8.15
C ASP A 2 6.00 3.39 7.65
N LEU A 3 5.78 3.17 6.35
CA LEU A 3 4.42 3.06 5.78
C LEU A 3 3.63 1.89 6.39
N LYS A 4 4.30 0.77 6.65
CA LYS A 4 3.66 -0.43 7.19
C LYS A 4 3.16 -0.17 8.60
N GLY A 5 4.00 0.42 9.47
CA GLY A 5 3.61 0.77 10.84
C GLY A 5 2.43 1.74 10.87
N LEU A 6 2.49 2.79 10.06
CA LEU A 6 1.42 3.81 9.99
C LEU A 6 0.08 3.23 9.54
N VAL A 7 0.08 2.32 8.56
CA VAL A 7 -1.17 1.69 8.09
C VAL A 7 -1.71 0.71 9.13
N LEU A 8 -0.85 -0.11 9.75
CA LEU A 8 -1.27 -1.09 10.76
C LEU A 8 -1.83 -0.43 12.02
N ASP A 9 -1.31 0.74 12.40
CA ASP A 9 -1.82 1.58 13.50
C ASP A 9 -3.24 2.09 13.26
N LYS A 10 -3.66 2.25 12.00
CA LYS A 10 -5.03 2.65 11.63
C LYS A 10 -5.99 1.48 11.47
N LEU A 11 -5.52 0.24 11.61
CA LEU A 11 -6.38 -0.94 11.57
C LEU A 11 -7.00 -1.21 12.94
N SER A 12 -8.24 -1.69 12.92
CA SER A 12 -9.01 -2.05 14.12
C SER A 12 -8.21 -2.90 15.11
N ASP A 13 -8.32 -2.56 16.39
CA ASP A 13 -7.73 -3.31 17.50
C ASP A 13 -8.36 -4.68 17.72
N ALA A 14 -9.52 -4.94 17.10
CA ALA A 14 -10.12 -6.27 17.08
C ALA A 14 -9.37 -7.28 16.19
N LEU A 15 -8.39 -6.83 15.40
CA LEU A 15 -7.60 -7.68 14.51
C LEU A 15 -6.30 -8.13 15.17
N ASP A 16 -5.99 -9.42 15.06
CA ASP A 16 -4.67 -9.94 15.45
C ASP A 16 -3.57 -9.50 14.46
N GLU A 17 -2.30 -9.66 14.84
CA GLU A 17 -1.16 -9.23 14.04
C GLU A 17 -1.16 -9.89 12.65
N LYS A 18 -1.49 -11.19 12.54
CA LYS A 18 -1.56 -11.90 11.26
C LYS A 18 -2.66 -11.33 10.36
N GLN A 19 -3.81 -11.02 10.93
CA GLN A 19 -4.94 -10.39 10.23
C GLN A 19 -4.58 -8.98 9.76
N LYS A 20 -3.92 -8.17 10.61
CA LYS A 20 -3.43 -6.84 10.24
C LYS A 20 -2.42 -6.91 9.09
N GLN A 21 -1.47 -7.86 9.12
CA GLN A 21 -0.53 -8.10 8.02
C GLN A 21 -1.22 -8.51 6.72
N ASN A 22 -2.23 -9.37 6.78
CA ASN A 22 -2.99 -9.80 5.61
C ASN A 22 -3.81 -8.65 5.02
N LYS A 23 -4.46 -7.84 5.86
CA LYS A 23 -5.19 -6.64 5.42
C LYS A 23 -4.26 -5.64 4.73
N PHE A 24 -3.08 -5.39 5.30
CA PHE A 24 -2.08 -4.53 4.69
C PHE A 24 -1.67 -5.01 3.28
N ARG A 25 -1.39 -6.31 3.11
CA ARG A 25 -1.06 -6.88 1.79
C ARG A 25 -2.21 -6.76 0.79
N ASN A 26 -3.42 -7.06 1.22
CA ASN A 26 -4.61 -6.97 0.37
C ASN A 26 -4.89 -5.53 -0.06
N LEU A 27 -4.68 -4.56 0.84
CA LEU A 27 -4.80 -3.14 0.54
C LEU A 27 -3.79 -2.71 -0.53
N LEU A 28 -2.51 -3.01 -0.34
CA LEU A 28 -1.47 -2.68 -1.33
C LEU A 28 -1.74 -3.32 -2.69
N TYR A 29 -2.20 -4.59 -2.68
CA TYR A 29 -2.57 -5.28 -3.91
C TYR A 29 -3.73 -4.57 -4.62
N ALA A 30 -4.81 -4.23 -3.89
CA ALA A 30 -5.95 -3.52 -4.45
C ALA A 30 -5.54 -2.16 -5.03
N MET A 31 -4.81 -1.36 -4.26
CA MET A 31 -4.34 -0.04 -4.68
C MET A 31 -3.40 -0.10 -5.89
N SER A 32 -2.57 -1.15 -6.01
CA SER A 32 -1.60 -1.28 -7.10
C SER A 32 -2.15 -1.94 -8.36
N LYS A 33 -2.99 -2.97 -8.22
CA LYS A 33 -3.45 -3.80 -9.35
C LYS A 33 -4.84 -3.45 -9.82
N ARG A 34 -5.74 -3.05 -8.92
CA ARG A 34 -7.13 -2.73 -9.28
C ARG A 34 -7.31 -1.24 -9.46
N ASP A 35 -6.94 -0.46 -8.45
CA ASP A 35 -7.21 0.97 -8.43
C ASP A 35 -6.07 1.76 -9.12
N GLN A 36 -4.91 1.13 -9.32
CA GLN A 36 -3.71 1.69 -9.95
C GLN A 36 -3.28 3.07 -9.40
N THR A 37 -3.58 3.33 -8.13
CA THR A 37 -3.26 4.59 -7.43
C THR A 37 -1.86 4.59 -6.84
N ILE A 38 -1.24 3.42 -6.69
CA ILE A 38 0.15 3.27 -6.27
C ILE A 38 0.90 2.30 -7.17
N GLU A 39 2.19 2.51 -7.30
CA GLU A 39 3.09 1.58 -7.93
C GLU A 39 4.29 1.26 -7.04
N LYS A 40 4.92 0.12 -7.28
CA LYS A 40 6.15 -0.26 -6.59
C LYS A 40 7.34 0.14 -7.47
N GLN A 41 8.10 1.13 -7.04
CA GLN A 41 9.33 1.54 -7.71
C GLN A 41 10.55 0.82 -7.11
N GLY A 42 11.45 0.37 -7.98
CA GLY A 42 12.66 -0.37 -7.61
C GLY A 42 12.45 -1.89 -7.59
N SER A 43 13.24 -2.60 -6.79
CA SER A 43 13.24 -4.06 -6.84
C SER A 43 12.00 -4.69 -6.21
N PRO A 44 11.57 -5.90 -6.64
CA PRO A 44 10.42 -6.58 -6.06
C PRO A 44 10.52 -6.81 -4.55
N GLN A 45 11.75 -6.94 -4.00
CA GLN A 45 11.98 -7.17 -2.57
C GLN A 45 12.22 -5.89 -1.77
N LYS A 46 12.87 -4.86 -2.33
CA LYS A 46 13.27 -3.63 -1.60
C LYS A 46 12.64 -2.35 -2.15
N GLY A 47 11.77 -2.46 -3.15
CA GLY A 47 11.10 -1.33 -3.78
C GLY A 47 10.16 -0.59 -2.83
N ARG A 48 9.95 0.69 -3.11
CA ARG A 48 9.08 1.59 -2.32
C ARG A 48 7.75 1.75 -3.04
N TRP A 49 6.68 1.86 -2.27
CA TRP A 49 5.37 2.21 -2.81
C TRP A 49 5.29 3.72 -3.00
N VAL A 50 4.91 4.16 -4.19
CA VAL A 50 4.74 5.57 -4.54
C VAL A 50 3.35 5.80 -5.10
N LEU A 51 2.80 7.00 -4.89
CA LEU A 51 1.51 7.40 -5.45
C LEU A 51 1.65 7.67 -6.94
N VAL A 52 0.77 7.08 -7.74
CA VAL A 52 0.60 7.39 -9.15
C VAL A 52 -0.51 8.43 -9.24
N ARG A 53 -0.18 9.65 -9.66
CA ARG A 53 -1.23 10.62 -10.00
C ARG A 53 -1.85 10.23 -11.35
N PRO A 54 -3.18 10.19 -11.49
CA PRO A 54 -3.78 10.16 -12.82
C PRO A 54 -3.35 11.44 -13.56
N ASP A 55 -2.91 11.30 -14.81
CA ASP A 55 -2.46 12.33 -15.76
C ASP A 55 -3.24 13.66 -15.65
N SER A 56 -2.88 14.50 -14.68
CA SER A 56 -3.40 15.87 -14.53
C SER A 56 -2.40 16.89 -15.06
N ASP A 57 -1.18 16.44 -15.43
CA ASP A 57 -0.08 17.26 -15.95
C ASP A 57 0.01 17.22 -17.49
N LYS A 58 -1.08 16.82 -18.18
CA LYS A 58 -1.27 17.05 -19.62
C LYS A 58 -2.20 18.25 -19.83
N ILE A 59 -1.77 19.44 -19.42
CA ILE A 59 -2.34 20.72 -19.84
C ILE A 59 -1.20 21.61 -20.30
#